data_AF-X0UBM8-F1
#
_entry.id   AF-X0UBM8-F1
#
_cell.length_a   1.000
_cell.length_b   1.000
_cell.length_c   1.000
_cell.angle_alpha   90.00
_cell.angle_beta   90.00
_cell.angle_gamma   90.00
#
_symmetry.space_group_name_H-M   'P 1'
#
loop_
_entity.id
_entity.type
_entity.pdbx_description
1 polymer ?
#
loop_
_entity_poly.entity_id
_entity_poly.type
_entity_poly.pdbx_seq_one_letter_code
_entity_poly.pdbx_strand_id
1 'polypeptide(L)'
;MDADGGQWKPQEILNKVAALNDKWRPRTVAVETTGPGKFFFSMLQEWMKKELIYLPVHEVTHAGTVETKSDRIARLEPLYRAHAVFHVEHLKGSKLETELLRFMPGGATHDDYPDAMSMATEVVREGHLHRRTVNKKPTKLTYVGASGPRYPATGY
;
A
#
# COMPACT_ATOMS: atom_id res chain seq x y z
N MET A 1 10.43 -3.65 -9.64
CA MET A 1 9.08 -4.19 -9.47
C MET A 1 8.97 -5.46 -10.28
N ASP A 2 8.44 -6.50 -9.66
CA ASP A 2 8.13 -7.80 -10.26
C ASP A 2 6.59 -7.92 -10.32
N ALA A 3 6.06 -8.71 -11.24
CA ALA A 3 4.63 -8.97 -11.34
C ALA A 3 4.38 -10.31 -12.02
N ASP A 4 3.33 -10.97 -11.58
CA ASP A 4 2.85 -12.21 -12.16
C ASP A 4 1.32 -12.13 -12.22
N GLY A 5 0.74 -12.65 -13.30
CA GLY A 5 -0.71 -12.62 -13.50
C GLY A 5 -1.16 -13.78 -14.39
N GLY A 6 -2.33 -14.33 -14.08
CA GLY A 6 -2.88 -15.48 -14.77
C GLY A 6 -4.20 -15.93 -14.15
N GLN A 7 -4.78 -16.97 -14.75
CA GLN A 7 -5.97 -17.63 -14.20
C GLN A 7 -5.51 -18.73 -13.25
N TRP A 8 -5.78 -18.56 -11.97
CA TRP A 8 -5.33 -19.48 -10.93
C TRP A 8 -6.45 -19.85 -10.00
N LYS A 9 -6.40 -21.08 -9.49
CA LYS A 9 -7.22 -21.49 -8.37
C LYS A 9 -6.75 -20.77 -7.10
N PRO A 10 -7.65 -20.53 -6.13
CA PRO A 10 -7.29 -19.82 -4.90
C PRO A 10 -6.06 -20.40 -4.18
N GLN A 11 -5.93 -21.73 -4.11
CA GLN A 11 -4.76 -22.39 -3.52
C GLN A 11 -3.45 -22.14 -4.28
N GLU A 12 -3.51 -22.03 -5.62
CA GLU A 12 -2.33 -21.73 -6.44
C GLU A 12 -1.85 -20.30 -6.19
N ILE A 13 -2.78 -19.36 -5.96
CA ILE A 13 -2.46 -17.99 -5.58
C ILE A 13 -1.74 -17.97 -4.21
N LEU A 14 -2.24 -18.72 -3.22
CA LEU A 14 -1.59 -18.81 -1.90
C LEU A 14 -0.15 -19.33 -1.99
N ASN A 15 0.07 -20.39 -2.77
CA ASN A 15 1.40 -20.95 -3.00
C ASN A 15 2.32 -19.94 -3.72
N LYS A 16 1.79 -19.19 -4.68
CA LYS A 16 2.54 -18.12 -5.35
C LYS A 16 2.89 -16.97 -4.42
N VAL A 17 1.97 -16.55 -3.55
CA VAL A 17 2.23 -15.52 -2.52
C VAL A 17 3.36 -15.98 -1.59
N ALA A 18 3.35 -17.24 -1.18
CA ALA A 18 4.44 -17.82 -0.38
C ALA A 18 5.79 -17.77 -1.11
N ALA A 19 5.82 -18.23 -2.37
CA ALA A 19 7.02 -18.25 -3.19
C ALA A 19 7.57 -16.83 -3.44
N LEU A 20 6.69 -15.86 -3.71
CA LEU A 20 7.07 -14.45 -3.87
C LEU A 20 7.56 -13.84 -2.57
N ASN A 21 6.95 -14.20 -1.43
CA ASN A 21 7.42 -13.77 -0.12
C ASN A 21 8.82 -14.31 0.19
N ASP A 22 9.10 -15.57 -0.12
CA ASP A 22 10.43 -16.14 0.07
C ASP A 22 11.47 -15.53 -0.86
N LYS A 23 11.10 -15.30 -2.13
CA LYS A 23 11.96 -14.66 -3.14
C LYS A 23 12.31 -13.22 -2.79
N TRP A 24 11.33 -12.42 -2.40
CA TRP A 24 11.47 -10.96 -2.29
C TRP A 24 11.50 -10.42 -0.87
N ARG A 25 11.06 -11.20 0.13
CA ARG A 25 10.93 -10.78 1.54
C ARG A 25 10.32 -9.37 1.67
N PRO A 26 9.12 -9.14 1.11
CA PRO A 26 8.51 -7.82 1.08
C PRO A 26 8.24 -7.32 2.51
N ARG A 27 8.35 -6.00 2.71
CA ARG A 27 8.03 -5.37 4.01
C ARG A 27 6.54 -5.32 4.30
N THR A 28 5.72 -5.32 3.25
CA THR A 28 4.26 -5.23 3.32
C THR A 28 3.69 -5.99 2.13
N VAL A 29 2.61 -6.73 2.36
CA VAL A 29 1.81 -7.40 1.34
C VAL A 29 0.44 -6.76 1.38
N ALA A 30 0.07 -6.02 0.33
CA ALA A 30 -1.24 -5.41 0.26
C ALA A 30 -2.23 -6.32 -0.46
N VAL A 31 -3.43 -6.45 0.10
CA VAL A 31 -4.53 -7.18 -0.51
C VAL A 31 -5.73 -6.24 -0.63
N GLU A 32 -6.23 -6.06 -1.84
CA GLU A 32 -7.45 -5.30 -2.05
C GLU A 32 -8.65 -6.10 -1.51
N THR A 33 -9.37 -5.53 -0.54
CA THR A 33 -10.51 -6.18 0.12
C THR A 33 -11.85 -5.60 -0.35
N THR A 34 -11.97 -5.37 -1.66
CA THR A 34 -13.23 -5.00 -2.32
C THR A 34 -13.90 -6.26 -2.91
N GLY A 35 -15.21 -6.41 -2.68
CA GLY A 35 -16.00 -7.53 -3.23
C GLY A 35 -15.40 -8.93 -2.94
N PRO A 36 -15.10 -9.75 -3.97
CA PRO A 36 -14.48 -11.08 -3.82
C PRO A 36 -13.13 -11.08 -3.07
N GLY A 37 -12.42 -9.95 -3.03
CA GLY A 37 -11.13 -9.83 -2.33
C GLY A 37 -11.22 -10.12 -0.83
N LYS A 38 -12.36 -9.84 -0.19
CA LYS A 38 -12.60 -10.18 1.23
C LYS A 38 -12.53 -11.69 1.50
N PHE A 39 -13.10 -12.48 0.60
CA PHE A 39 -13.07 -13.94 0.74
C PHE A 39 -11.64 -14.47 0.60
N PHE A 40 -10.90 -13.99 -0.39
CA PHE A 40 -9.50 -14.36 -0.58
C PHE A 40 -8.64 -13.98 0.63
N PHE A 41 -8.85 -12.78 1.20
CA PHE A 41 -8.13 -12.32 2.38
C PHE A 41 -8.37 -13.22 3.61
N SER A 42 -9.62 -13.59 3.89
CA SER A 42 -9.94 -14.53 4.97
C SER A 42 -9.25 -15.88 4.77
N MET A 43 -9.29 -16.41 3.54
CA MET A 43 -8.62 -17.66 3.19
C MET A 43 -7.09 -17.56 3.36
N LEU A 44 -6.48 -16.43 3.00
CA LEU A 44 -5.05 -16.17 3.23
C LEU A 44 -4.71 -16.18 4.72
N GLN A 45 -5.52 -15.56 5.57
CA GLN A 45 -5.30 -15.55 7.02
C GLN A 45 -5.41 -16.95 7.64
N GLU A 46 -6.40 -17.74 7.22
CA GLU A 46 -6.56 -19.12 7.69
C GLU A 46 -5.39 -20.01 7.24
N TRP A 47 -4.98 -19.87 5.98
CA TRP A 47 -3.84 -20.59 5.42
C TRP A 47 -2.53 -20.23 6.15
N MET A 48 -2.29 -18.95 6.43
CA MET A 48 -1.12 -18.50 7.22
C MET A 48 -1.08 -19.13 8.62
N LYS A 49 -2.23 -19.21 9.30
CA LYS A 49 -2.33 -19.87 10.61
C LYS A 49 -2.04 -21.36 10.53
N LYS A 50 -2.57 -22.03 9.49
CA LYS A 50 -2.40 -23.47 9.29
C LYS A 50 -0.95 -23.85 8.97
N GLU A 51 -0.31 -23.10 8.07
CA GLU A 51 1.06 -23.37 7.62
C GLU A 51 2.11 -22.76 8.56
N LEU A 52 1.70 -22.07 9.62
CA LEU A 52 2.57 -21.35 10.56
C LEU A 52 3.49 -20.32 9.86
N ILE A 53 2.95 -19.67 8.82
CA ILE A 53 3.64 -18.63 8.04
C ILE A 53 3.13 -17.25 8.48
N TYR A 54 4.06 -16.31 8.66
CA TYR A 54 3.74 -14.91 8.91
C TYR A 54 4.10 -14.03 7.71
N LEU A 55 3.07 -13.41 7.12
CA LEU A 55 3.20 -12.41 6.07
C LEU A 55 2.78 -11.04 6.65
N PRO A 56 3.45 -9.94 6.28
CA PRO A 56 3.08 -8.60 6.72
C PRO A 56 1.90 -8.08 5.89
N VAL A 57 0.73 -8.72 6.01
CA VAL A 57 -0.44 -8.42 5.18
C VAL A 57 -1.15 -7.15 5.68
N HIS A 58 -1.51 -6.27 4.75
CA HIS A 58 -2.27 -5.05 4.96
C HIS A 58 -3.48 -5.04 4.02
N GLU A 59 -4.66 -4.75 4.56
CA GLU A 59 -5.87 -4.59 3.75
C GLU A 59 -5.89 -3.22 3.08
N VAL A 60 -6.28 -3.19 1.80
CA VAL A 60 -6.49 -1.94 1.06
C VAL A 60 -7.94 -1.92 0.60
N THR A 61 -8.62 -0.81 0.85
CA THR A 61 -9.99 -0.57 0.36
C THR A 61 -10.07 0.79 -0.30
N HIS A 62 -10.64 0.83 -1.50
CA HIS A 62 -10.97 2.07 -2.20
C HIS A 62 -12.49 2.35 -2.16
N ALA A 63 -13.24 1.65 -1.31
CA ALA A 63 -14.66 1.90 -1.16
C ALA A 63 -14.92 3.30 -0.58
N GLY A 64 -15.73 4.10 -1.27
CA GLY A 64 -16.11 5.44 -0.82
C GLY A 64 -15.12 6.56 -1.16
N THR A 65 -14.07 6.28 -1.93
CA THR A 65 -13.19 7.33 -2.47
C THR A 65 -13.81 7.97 -3.70
N VAL A 66 -13.69 9.30 -3.83
CA VAL A 66 -14.04 10.03 -5.06
C VAL A 66 -13.08 9.68 -6.20
N GLU A 67 -11.86 9.25 -5.84
CA GLU A 67 -10.84 8.84 -6.78
C GLU A 67 -11.23 7.55 -7.51
N THR A 68 -11.15 7.59 -8.84
CA THR A 68 -11.43 6.44 -9.69
C THR A 68 -10.19 5.55 -9.86
N LYS A 69 -10.41 4.31 -10.29
CA LYS A 69 -9.31 3.40 -10.69
C LYS A 69 -8.39 4.04 -11.73
N SER A 70 -8.97 4.70 -12.74
CA SER A 70 -8.22 5.41 -13.78
C SER A 70 -7.31 6.50 -13.20
N ASP A 71 -7.79 7.26 -12.21
CA ASP A 71 -7.00 8.29 -11.56
C ASP A 71 -5.81 7.70 -10.79
N ARG A 72 -6.02 6.57 -10.10
CA ARG A 72 -4.94 5.87 -9.39
C ARG A 72 -3.86 5.37 -10.34
N ILE A 73 -4.27 4.75 -11.45
CA ILE A 73 -3.33 4.24 -12.45
C ILE A 73 -2.57 5.40 -13.11
N ALA A 74 -3.24 6.52 -13.40
CA ALA A 74 -2.61 7.70 -13.98
C ALA A 74 -1.46 8.26 -13.12
N ARG A 75 -1.48 8.04 -11.79
CA ARG A 75 -0.37 8.43 -10.89
C ARG A 75 0.93 7.66 -11.12
N LEU A 76 0.91 6.55 -11.85
CA LEU A 76 2.12 5.83 -12.21
C LEU A 76 2.99 6.62 -13.20
N GLU A 77 2.37 7.37 -14.10
CA GLU A 77 3.08 8.12 -15.16
C GLU A 77 4.18 9.05 -14.61
N PRO A 78 3.91 9.97 -13.65
CA PRO A 78 4.97 10.83 -13.12
C PRO A 78 6.07 10.03 -12.41
N LEU A 79 5.76 8.86 -11.82
CA LEU A 79 6.78 8.01 -11.19
C LEU A 79 7.71 7.38 -12.24
N TYR A 80 7.18 6.94 -13.38
CA TYR A 80 8.01 6.46 -14.48
C TYR A 80 8.84 7.59 -15.10
N ARG A 81 8.23 8.77 -15.35
CA ARG A 81 8.95 9.94 -15.90
C ARG A 81 10.10 10.40 -14.99
N ALA A 82 9.92 10.26 -13.67
CA ALA A 82 10.94 10.60 -12.68
C ALA A 82 11.97 9.48 -12.43
N HIS A 83 11.89 8.35 -13.16
CA HIS A 83 12.69 7.14 -12.91
C HIS A 83 12.62 6.66 -11.44
N ALA A 84 11.44 6.76 -10.82
CA ALA A 84 11.20 6.28 -9.45
C ALA A 84 10.71 4.82 -9.42
N VAL A 85 10.28 4.28 -10.56
CA VAL A 85 9.83 2.89 -10.73
C VAL A 85 10.68 2.22 -11.80
N PHE A 86 11.21 1.04 -11.47
CA PHE A 86 11.95 0.18 -12.38
C PHE A 86 11.35 -1.21 -12.36
N HIS A 87 11.38 -1.91 -13.50
CA HIS A 87 10.98 -3.31 -13.59
C HIS A 87 12.19 -4.24 -13.53
N VAL A 88 11.96 -5.48 -13.10
CA VAL A 88 12.91 -6.56 -13.30
C VAL A 88 13.01 -6.90 -14.79
N GLU A 89 14.20 -7.21 -15.27
CA GLU A 89 14.50 -7.33 -16.72
C GLU A 89 13.57 -8.30 -17.46
N HIS A 90 13.17 -9.41 -16.81
CA HIS A 90 12.33 -10.42 -17.44
C HIS A 90 10.90 -9.95 -17.76
N LEU A 91 10.49 -8.77 -17.27
CA LEU A 91 9.19 -8.17 -17.62
C LEU A 91 9.24 -7.34 -18.89
N LYS A 92 10.42 -7.14 -19.49
CA LYS A 92 10.55 -6.48 -20.79
C LYS A 92 9.85 -7.30 -21.88
N GLY A 93 9.01 -6.65 -22.66
CA GLY A 93 8.14 -7.25 -23.67
C GLY A 93 7.00 -8.09 -23.09
N SER A 94 6.78 -8.09 -21.77
CA SER A 94 5.74 -8.88 -21.14
C SER A 94 4.34 -8.28 -21.33
N LYS A 95 3.33 -9.06 -20.95
CA LYS A 95 1.94 -8.59 -20.90
C LYS A 95 1.78 -7.36 -19.99
N LEU A 96 2.52 -7.30 -18.88
CA LEU A 96 2.52 -6.15 -17.99
C LEU A 96 2.98 -4.88 -18.70
N GLU A 97 4.11 -4.94 -19.40
CA GLU A 97 4.65 -3.76 -20.10
C GLU A 97 3.68 -3.33 -21.21
N THR A 98 3.11 -4.31 -21.93
CA THR A 98 2.11 -4.06 -22.96
C THR A 98 0.87 -3.37 -22.40
N GLU A 99 0.35 -3.81 -21.25
CA GLU A 99 -0.81 -3.19 -20.62
C GLU A 99 -0.50 -1.78 -20.11
N LEU A 100 0.67 -1.55 -19.50
CA LEU A 100 1.09 -0.21 -19.07
C LEU A 100 1.20 0.77 -20.25
N LEU A 101 1.78 0.34 -21.36
CA LEU A 101 1.96 1.18 -22.55
C LEU A 101 0.64 1.46 -23.29
N ARG A 102 -0.34 0.56 -23.17
CA ARG A 102 -1.64 0.67 -23.86
C ARG A 102 -2.75 1.21 -22.97
N PHE A 103 -2.48 1.39 -21.68
CA PHE A 103 -3.48 1.89 -20.74
C PHE A 103 -4.01 3.24 -21.20
N MET A 104 -5.32 3.33 -21.37
CA MET A 104 -6.04 4.55 -21.70
C MET A 104 -7.16 4.75 -20.68
N PRO A 105 -7.19 5.88 -19.94
CA PRO A 105 -8.25 6.16 -18.97
C PRO A 105 -9.65 6.03 -19.60
N GLY A 106 -10.50 5.18 -19.03
CA GLY A 106 -11.85 4.91 -19.55
C GLY A 106 -11.91 4.04 -20.81
N GLY A 107 -10.79 3.49 -21.27
CA GLY A 107 -10.74 2.52 -22.37
C GLY A 107 -11.10 1.10 -21.95
N ALA A 108 -11.42 0.24 -22.91
CA ALA A 108 -11.78 -1.17 -22.68
C ALA A 108 -10.56 -2.12 -22.56
N THR A 109 -9.36 -1.59 -22.34
CA THR A 109 -8.13 -2.40 -22.26
C THR A 109 -8.02 -3.03 -20.88
N HIS A 110 -7.46 -4.24 -20.79
CA HIS A 110 -7.11 -4.85 -19.51
C HIS A 110 -6.23 -3.93 -18.67
N ASP A 111 -6.60 -3.78 -17.41
CA ASP A 111 -6.00 -2.85 -16.46
C ASP A 111 -5.58 -3.54 -15.15
N ASP A 112 -5.52 -4.88 -15.14
CA ASP A 112 -5.19 -5.68 -13.97
C ASP A 112 -3.75 -5.40 -13.49
N TYR A 113 -2.76 -5.42 -14.41
CA TYR A 113 -1.37 -5.11 -14.05
C TYR A 113 -1.19 -3.64 -13.67
N PRO A 114 -1.66 -2.65 -14.46
CA PRO A 114 -1.58 -1.24 -14.06
C PRO A 114 -2.23 -0.95 -12.69
N ASP A 115 -3.38 -1.56 -12.38
CA ASP A 115 -4.05 -1.36 -11.08
C ASP A 115 -3.23 -1.95 -9.93
N ALA A 116 -2.79 -3.21 -10.05
CA ALA A 116 -1.95 -3.86 -9.06
C ALA A 116 -0.65 -3.06 -8.79
N MET A 117 -0.07 -2.49 -9.83
CA MET A 117 1.09 -1.61 -9.71
C MET A 117 0.78 -0.30 -9.01
N SER A 118 -0.36 0.33 -9.33
CA SER A 118 -0.80 1.56 -8.67
C SER A 118 -0.95 1.33 -7.16
N MET A 119 -1.57 0.21 -6.77
CA MET A 119 -1.70 -0.18 -5.36
C MET A 119 -0.35 -0.42 -4.70
N ALA A 120 0.58 -1.11 -5.37
CA ALA A 120 1.92 -1.33 -4.84
C ALA A 120 2.64 0.01 -4.54
N THR A 121 2.52 1.01 -5.43
CA THR A 121 3.12 2.34 -5.20
C THR A 121 2.43 3.12 -4.09
N GLU A 122 1.12 2.97 -3.93
CA GLU A 122 0.33 3.58 -2.85
C GLU A 122 0.78 3.06 -1.49
N VAL A 123 0.89 1.74 -1.35
CA VAL A 123 1.32 1.07 -0.11
C VAL A 123 2.73 1.48 0.29
N VAL A 124 3.63 1.59 -0.68
CA VAL A 124 4.99 2.10 -0.43
C VAL A 124 4.94 3.53 0.11
N ARG A 125 4.13 4.41 -0.51
CA ARG A 125 3.96 5.80 -0.07
C ARG A 125 3.39 5.89 1.36
N GLU A 126 2.38 5.10 1.68
CA GLU A 126 1.76 5.08 3.01
C GLU A 126 2.70 4.54 4.09
N GLY A 127 3.48 3.51 3.78
CA GLY A 127 4.51 2.99 4.68
C GLY A 127 5.56 4.03 5.04
N HIS A 128 5.88 4.96 4.12
CA HIS A 128 6.74 6.11 4.40
C HIS A 128 6.09 7.15 5.32
N LEU A 129 4.77 7.35 5.21
CA LEU A 129 4.02 8.32 6.02
C LEU A 129 3.82 7.82 7.46
N HIS A 130 3.45 6.56 7.66
CA HIS A 130 3.30 5.96 8.99
C HIS A 130 4.61 5.97 9.80
N ARG A 131 5.77 5.90 9.14
CA ARG A 131 7.07 6.00 9.81
C ARG A 131 7.37 7.39 10.36
N ARG A 132 6.76 8.45 9.81
CA ARG A 132 7.00 9.85 10.24
C ARG A 132 6.21 10.25 11.48
N THR A 133 5.04 9.64 11.72
CA THR A 133 4.17 9.97 12.86
C THR A 133 4.57 9.25 14.15
N VAL A 134 5.17 8.06 14.09
CA VAL A 134 5.51 7.26 15.29
C VAL A 134 6.70 7.83 16.10
N ASN A 135 7.47 8.78 15.56
CA ASN A 135 8.65 9.35 16.23
C ASN A 135 8.47 10.72 16.91
N LYS A 136 7.27 11.31 16.92
CA LYS A 136 7.02 12.47 17.79
C LYS A 136 6.57 11.97 19.16
N LYS A 137 7.53 11.74 20.07
CA LYS A 137 7.21 11.75 21.50
C LYS A 137 6.42 13.04 21.77
N PRO A 138 5.26 13.00 22.44
CA PRO A 138 4.62 14.23 22.87
C PRO A 138 5.60 14.93 23.80
N THR A 139 6.16 16.05 23.36
CA THR A 139 6.86 16.97 24.25
C THR A 139 5.82 17.39 25.28
N LYS A 140 5.90 16.83 26.49
CA LYS A 140 5.12 17.32 27.63
C LYS A 140 5.48 18.80 27.76
N LEU A 141 4.54 19.68 27.40
CA LEU A 141 4.62 21.08 27.77
C LEU A 141 4.45 21.10 29.30
N THR A 142 5.55 21.02 30.02
CA THR A 142 5.56 21.27 31.46
C THR A 142 5.30 22.76 31.63
N TYR A 143 4.06 23.10 32.00
CA TYR A 143 3.75 24.42 32.51
C TYR A 143 4.49 24.56 33.85
N VAL A 144 5.68 25.16 33.81
CA VAL A 144 6.39 25.54 35.02
C VAL A 144 5.63 26.74 35.57
N GLY A 145 4.91 26.52 36.66
CA GLY A 145 4.12 27.56 37.33
C GLY A 145 5.00 28.77 37.65
N ALA A 146 4.73 29.89 36.98
CA ALA A 146 5.33 31.17 37.31
C ALA A 146 4.76 31.64 38.64
N SER A 147 5.60 31.62 39.67
CA SER A 147 5.37 32.22 40.97
C SER A 147 5.43 33.75 40.90
N GLY A 148 4.30 34.41 41.14
CA GLY A 148 4.20 35.83 41.60
C GLY A 148 4.27 36.90 40.50
N PRO A 149 3.71 38.12 40.72
CA PRO A 149 3.91 38.90 41.95
C PRO A 149 2.65 39.15 42.79
N ARG A 150 2.86 39.31 44.11
CA ARG A 150 1.88 39.73 45.11
C ARG A 150 1.65 41.24 45.00
N TYR A 151 0.40 41.67 44.87
CA TYR A 151 0.03 43.07 45.12
C TYR A 151 -0.38 43.24 46.59
N PRO A 152 0.14 44.24 47.32
CA PRO A 152 -0.35 44.57 48.64
C PRO A 152 -1.70 45.28 48.54
N ALA A 153 -2.64 44.86 49.38
CA ALA A 153 -3.90 45.58 49.58
C ALA A 153 -3.62 46.91 50.29
N THR A 154 -3.86 48.03 49.61
CA THR A 154 -3.96 49.34 50.23
C THR A 154 -5.42 49.60 50.55
N GLY A 155 -5.77 49.62 51.84
CA GLY A 155 -7.04 50.14 52.31
C GLY A 155 -6.98 51.66 52.44
N TYR A 156 -8.09 52.31 52.11
CA TYR A 156 -8.68 53.46 52.79
C TYR A 156 -10.19 53.45 52.49
#